data_AF-A0A3B4AMG6-F1
#
_entry.id   AF-A0A3B4AMG6-F1
#
_cell.length_a   1.000
_cell.length_b   1.000
_cell.length_c   1.000
_cell.angle_alpha   90.00
_cell.angle_beta   90.00
_cell.angle_gamma   90.00
#
_symmetry.space_group_name_H-M   'P 1'
#
loop_
_entity.id
_entity.type
_entity.pdbx_description
1 polymer ?
#
loop_
_entity_poly.entity_id
_entity_poly.type
_entity_poly.pdbx_seq_one_letter_code
_entity_poly.pdbx_strand_id
1 'polypeptide(L)'
;GSHSNKHANSWTGKTWPWRVTAGNYDDDDINDVASMAGVNLTEESANILATNSSLVGSVTHSCEDEAFLSFALLQRRMLEIGRRHGVTDFGTDVVKLVSHATQQHLQNLLEKVTQVAQQKNISFKDNDNYDQSSDVRAQLKFFEQLDQLEKQRMEEQEREILLKAAKSRARQEDPEQLRLKQKFKEMQQQELAQMRQREANLTALAAIGPRKKRKIGDFSSSSSGSGTASSASGGASASGSRPTRQRITRVNLRDLLFCLENERFTSRSHFLYKGFLK
;
A
#
# COMPACT_ATOMS: atom_id res chain seq x y z
N GLY A 1 50.07 -54.90 -15.65
CA GLY A 1 51.47 -54.78 -16.08
C GLY A 1 51.61 -53.55 -16.94
N SER A 2 52.56 -52.71 -16.58
CA SER A 2 52.91 -51.42 -17.16
C SER A 2 53.33 -51.44 -18.63
N HIS A 3 53.37 -50.22 -19.19
CA HIS A 3 54.31 -49.66 -20.18
C HIS A 3 53.82 -49.36 -21.61
N SER A 4 53.84 -48.05 -21.87
CA SER A 4 54.02 -47.34 -23.14
C SER A 4 55.14 -47.90 -24.03
N ASN A 5 55.01 -47.77 -25.36
CA ASN A 5 55.85 -46.84 -26.16
C ASN A 5 55.44 -46.74 -27.65
N LYS A 6 55.38 -45.50 -28.12
CA LYS A 6 55.71 -44.88 -29.44
C LYS A 6 56.08 -45.76 -30.66
N HIS A 7 55.56 -45.43 -31.86
CA HIS A 7 56.23 -44.64 -32.94
C HIS A 7 55.55 -44.77 -34.34
N ALA A 8 55.23 -43.61 -34.93
CA ALA A 8 55.47 -43.10 -36.30
C ALA A 8 55.35 -43.95 -37.62
N ASN A 9 54.67 -43.31 -38.58
CA ASN A 9 54.93 -43.14 -40.04
C ASN A 9 54.42 -44.14 -41.11
N SER A 10 53.50 -43.67 -41.98
CA SER A 10 53.67 -43.37 -43.43
C SER A 10 52.30 -43.29 -44.12
N TRP A 11 51.85 -42.13 -44.64
CA TRP A 11 52.04 -41.57 -45.99
C TRP A 11 51.72 -42.52 -47.15
N THR A 12 50.49 -42.45 -47.70
CA THR A 12 50.24 -42.44 -49.15
C THR A 12 49.00 -41.58 -49.44
N GLY A 13 49.15 -40.61 -50.35
CA GLY A 13 48.12 -39.64 -50.68
C GLY A 13 47.11 -40.13 -51.71
N LYS A 14 45.97 -39.44 -51.78
CA LYS A 14 45.11 -39.32 -52.96
C LYS A 14 44.41 -37.95 -52.92
N THR A 15 44.61 -37.25 -54.03
CA THR A 15 44.28 -35.87 -54.43
C THR A 15 42.81 -35.46 -54.35
N TRP A 16 42.55 -34.19 -54.00
CA TRP A 16 41.37 -33.42 -54.43
C TRP A 16 41.79 -32.00 -54.83
N PRO A 17 41.13 -31.35 -55.82
CA PRO A 17 41.62 -30.15 -56.48
C PRO A 17 41.24 -28.87 -55.73
N TRP A 18 42.21 -27.98 -55.49
CA TRP A 18 41.94 -26.61 -55.09
C TRP A 18 41.52 -25.79 -56.32
N ARG A 19 40.22 -25.53 -56.44
CA ARG A 19 39.73 -24.39 -57.22
C ARG A 19 39.80 -23.17 -56.30
N VAL A 20 40.80 -22.32 -56.51
CA VAL A 20 40.81 -20.96 -55.96
C VAL A 20 39.73 -20.18 -56.69
N THR A 21 38.57 -20.00 -56.06
CA THR A 21 37.68 -18.89 -56.41
C THR A 21 38.22 -17.66 -55.71
N ALA A 22 38.95 -16.83 -56.46
CA ALA A 22 39.15 -15.45 -56.12
C ALA A 22 37.77 -14.78 -56.09
N GLY A 23 37.21 -14.60 -54.89
CA GLY A 23 36.12 -13.67 -54.65
C GLY A 23 36.75 -12.32 -54.38
N ASN A 24 36.35 -11.32 -55.17
CA ASN A 24 36.58 -9.90 -54.90
C ASN A 24 36.31 -9.63 -53.42
N TYR A 25 37.34 -9.21 -52.68
CA TYR A 25 37.08 -8.29 -51.58
C TYR A 25 36.76 -6.97 -52.28
N ASP A 26 35.51 -6.56 -52.25
CA ASP A 26 35.11 -5.27 -52.80
C ASP A 26 35.92 -4.19 -52.06
N ASP A 27 36.68 -3.39 -52.81
CA ASP A 27 37.50 -2.28 -52.31
C ASP A 27 36.67 -1.18 -51.60
N ASP A 28 35.35 -1.35 -51.53
CA ASP A 28 34.41 -0.46 -50.83
C ASP A 28 34.52 -0.59 -49.30
N ASP A 29 34.88 -1.77 -48.78
CA ASP A 29 34.96 -2.01 -47.32
C ASP A 29 36.20 -1.37 -46.66
N ILE A 30 37.23 -1.02 -47.44
CA ILE A 30 38.48 -0.45 -46.90
C ILE A 30 38.39 1.05 -46.65
N ASN A 31 37.44 1.72 -47.30
CA ASN A 31 37.19 3.16 -47.18
C ASN A 31 35.96 3.46 -46.30
N ASP A 32 35.15 2.45 -45.99
CA ASP A 32 33.99 2.56 -45.12
C ASP A 32 34.38 2.41 -43.65
N VAL A 33 34.52 3.54 -42.97
CA VAL A 33 34.84 3.61 -41.53
C VAL A 33 33.79 2.86 -40.67
N ALA A 34 32.54 2.83 -41.11
CA ALA A 34 31.47 2.09 -40.46
C ALA A 34 31.72 0.57 -40.51
N SER A 35 32.04 0.03 -41.69
CA SER A 35 32.40 -1.38 -41.88
C SER A 35 33.68 -1.75 -41.12
N MET A 36 34.68 -0.86 -41.09
CA MET A 36 35.90 -1.07 -40.31
C MET A 36 35.66 -1.08 -38.79
N ALA A 37 34.69 -0.30 -38.31
CA ALA A 37 34.22 -0.33 -36.91
C ALA A 37 33.26 -1.49 -36.62
N GLY A 38 32.96 -2.34 -37.62
CA GLY A 38 32.07 -3.49 -37.49
C GLY A 38 30.59 -3.13 -37.35
N VAL A 39 30.18 -1.90 -37.71
CA VAL A 39 28.77 -1.46 -37.70
C VAL A 39 28.17 -1.60 -39.09
N ASN A 40 27.18 -2.49 -39.21
CA ASN A 40 26.44 -2.69 -40.44
C ASN A 40 25.27 -1.71 -40.50
N LEU A 41 25.45 -0.62 -41.26
CA LEU A 41 24.45 0.45 -41.42
C LEU A 41 23.11 -0.06 -41.97
N THR A 42 23.12 -1.13 -42.78
CA THR A 42 21.88 -1.71 -43.34
C THR A 42 21.10 -2.47 -42.27
N GLU A 43 21.79 -3.19 -41.39
CA GLU A 43 21.19 -3.88 -40.24
C GLU A 43 20.72 -2.86 -39.19
N GLU A 44 21.53 -1.86 -38.89
CA GLU A 44 21.20 -0.83 -37.91
C GLU A 44 20.04 0.06 -38.37
N SER A 45 20.01 0.45 -39.66
CA SER A 45 18.87 1.18 -40.24
C SER A 45 17.60 0.33 -40.29
N ALA A 46 17.70 -0.96 -40.62
CA ALA A 46 16.56 -1.88 -40.54
C ALA A 46 16.07 -2.05 -39.09
N ASN A 47 16.99 -2.12 -38.12
CA ASN A 47 16.66 -2.20 -36.70
C ASN A 47 16.03 -0.89 -36.18
N ILE A 48 16.50 0.28 -36.63
CA ILE A 48 15.89 1.58 -36.31
C ILE A 48 14.49 1.67 -36.92
N LEU A 49 14.29 1.25 -38.18
CA LEU A 49 12.97 1.25 -38.82
C LEU A 49 12.01 0.24 -38.18
N ALA A 50 12.49 -0.94 -37.77
CA ALA A 50 11.70 -1.94 -37.05
C ALA A 50 11.33 -1.47 -35.63
N THR A 51 12.28 -0.85 -34.92
CA THR A 51 12.07 -0.33 -33.56
C THR A 51 11.17 0.92 -33.58
N ASN A 52 11.33 1.80 -34.56
CA ASN A 52 10.42 2.92 -34.80
C ASN A 52 9.05 2.45 -35.29
N SER A 53 8.94 1.36 -36.05
CA SER A 53 7.65 0.77 -36.40
C SER A 53 6.92 0.21 -35.16
N SER A 54 7.64 -0.41 -34.22
CA SER A 54 7.10 -0.83 -32.92
C SER A 54 6.66 0.35 -32.05
N LEU A 55 7.48 1.40 -31.96
CA LEU A 55 7.24 2.56 -31.10
C LEU A 55 6.23 3.56 -31.70
N VAL A 56 6.23 3.78 -33.02
CA VAL A 56 5.29 4.67 -33.73
C VAL A 56 3.98 3.94 -34.04
N GLY A 57 4.02 2.65 -34.37
CA GLY A 57 2.82 1.82 -34.61
C GLY A 57 2.00 1.54 -33.34
N SER A 58 2.62 1.59 -32.15
CA SER A 58 1.90 1.51 -30.87
C SER A 58 1.27 2.84 -30.44
N VAL A 59 1.78 3.97 -30.92
CA VAL A 59 1.25 5.32 -30.62
C VAL A 59 0.12 5.72 -31.58
N THR A 60 0.07 5.15 -32.79
CA THR A 60 -1.14 5.15 -33.61
C THR A 60 -2.00 3.93 -33.28
N HIS A 61 -2.31 3.74 -32.01
CA HIS A 61 -3.57 3.08 -31.68
C HIS A 61 -4.64 4.03 -32.23
N SER A 62 -5.11 3.79 -33.45
CA SER A 62 -6.37 4.36 -33.91
C SER A 62 -7.36 4.02 -32.81
N CYS A 63 -7.79 5.03 -32.05
CA CYS A 63 -8.81 4.86 -31.03
C CYS A 63 -10.05 4.41 -31.79
N GLU A 64 -10.31 3.12 -31.81
CA GLU A 64 -11.62 2.65 -32.20
C GLU A 64 -12.60 3.34 -31.23
N ASP A 65 -13.59 4.03 -31.79
CA ASP A 65 -14.66 4.71 -31.05
C ASP A 65 -15.60 3.63 -30.46
N GLU A 66 -15.03 2.80 -29.58
CA GLU A 66 -15.69 1.73 -28.88
C GLU A 66 -16.43 2.31 -27.69
N ALA A 67 -17.74 2.08 -27.66
CA ALA A 67 -18.57 2.49 -26.54
C ALA A 67 -18.14 1.75 -25.26
N PHE A 68 -17.66 2.50 -24.26
CA PHE A 68 -17.36 2.00 -22.91
C PHE A 68 -18.52 1.21 -22.26
N LEU A 69 -19.76 1.65 -22.43
CA LEU A 69 -20.96 0.97 -21.96
C LEU A 69 -21.56 0.09 -23.06
N SER A 70 -22.27 -0.96 -22.66
CA SER A 70 -23.00 -1.82 -23.60
C SER A 70 -24.05 -1.00 -24.38
N PHE A 71 -23.76 -0.73 -25.65
CA PHE A 71 -24.57 0.13 -26.52
C PHE A 71 -26.05 -0.28 -26.54
N ALA A 72 -26.34 -1.58 -26.73
CA ALA A 72 -27.70 -2.10 -26.83
C ALA A 72 -28.54 -1.88 -25.56
N LEU A 73 -27.96 -2.05 -24.37
CA LEU A 73 -28.68 -1.85 -23.11
C LEU A 73 -28.87 -0.36 -22.81
N LEU A 74 -27.84 0.44 -23.08
CA LEU A 74 -27.89 1.89 -22.88
C LEU A 74 -28.95 2.51 -23.80
N GLN A 75 -28.93 2.17 -25.10
CA GLN A 75 -29.92 2.63 -26.07
C GLN A 75 -31.34 2.22 -25.67
N ARG A 76 -31.56 0.96 -25.27
CA ARG A 76 -32.88 0.50 -24.80
C ARG A 76 -33.37 1.30 -23.59
N ARG A 77 -32.50 1.54 -22.60
CA ARG A 77 -32.85 2.33 -21.41
C ARG A 77 -33.10 3.79 -21.73
N MET A 78 -32.29 4.38 -22.59
CA MET A 78 -32.48 5.76 -23.05
C MET A 78 -33.82 5.90 -23.78
N LEU A 79 -34.17 4.99 -24.70
CA LEU A 79 -35.48 4.97 -25.38
C LEU A 79 -36.65 4.76 -24.42
N GLU A 80 -36.51 3.86 -23.43
CA GLU A 80 -37.53 3.65 -22.41
C GLU A 80 -37.80 4.92 -21.58
N ILE A 81 -36.74 5.62 -21.17
CA ILE A 81 -36.84 6.89 -20.45
C ILE A 81 -37.36 8.00 -21.37
N GLY A 82 -36.85 8.09 -22.59
CA GLY A 82 -37.21 9.09 -23.60
C GLY A 82 -38.69 9.03 -23.96
N ARG A 83 -39.25 7.83 -24.14
CA ARG A 83 -40.68 7.65 -24.44
C ARG A 83 -41.59 8.22 -23.36
N ARG A 84 -41.18 8.15 -22.08
CA ARG A 84 -41.91 8.77 -20.96
C ARG A 84 -41.90 10.31 -21.02
N HIS A 85 -40.97 10.89 -21.76
CA HIS A 85 -40.80 12.33 -21.93
C HIS A 85 -41.14 12.79 -23.37
N GLY A 86 -41.76 11.92 -24.19
CA GLY A 86 -42.17 12.24 -25.56
C GLY A 86 -41.07 12.15 -26.62
N VAL A 87 -39.90 11.59 -26.31
CA VAL A 87 -38.81 11.36 -27.27
C VAL A 87 -38.91 9.96 -27.86
N THR A 88 -39.02 9.87 -29.18
CA THR A 88 -39.23 8.60 -29.90
C THR A 88 -37.93 7.89 -30.28
N ASP A 89 -36.88 8.62 -30.65
CA ASP A 89 -35.60 8.04 -31.10
C ASP A 89 -34.37 8.85 -30.67
N PHE A 90 -33.24 8.15 -30.53
CA PHE A 90 -31.92 8.73 -30.27
C PHE A 90 -30.95 8.30 -31.38
N GLY A 91 -30.14 9.25 -31.88
CA GLY A 91 -29.06 8.93 -32.80
C GLY A 91 -28.01 8.03 -32.13
N THR A 92 -27.39 7.14 -32.91
CA THR A 92 -26.35 6.22 -32.44
C THR A 92 -25.19 6.96 -31.78
N ASP A 93 -24.84 8.13 -32.32
CA ASP A 93 -23.70 8.93 -31.87
C ASP A 93 -23.97 9.56 -30.50
N VAL A 94 -25.23 9.88 -30.19
CA VAL A 94 -25.61 10.41 -28.87
C VAL A 94 -25.43 9.34 -27.80
N VAL A 95 -25.82 8.10 -28.09
CA VAL A 95 -25.64 6.97 -27.16
C VAL A 95 -24.15 6.70 -26.92
N LYS A 96 -23.33 6.76 -27.98
CA LYS A 96 -21.86 6.68 -27.87
C LYS A 96 -21.28 7.83 -27.06
N LEU A 97 -21.69 9.07 -27.31
CA LEU A 97 -21.22 10.24 -26.57
C LEU A 97 -21.55 10.14 -25.08
N VAL A 98 -22.76 9.69 -24.73
CA VAL A 98 -23.14 9.45 -23.34
C VAL A 98 -22.24 8.38 -22.71
N SER A 99 -21.95 7.30 -23.44
CA SER A 99 -21.03 6.26 -23.00
C SER A 99 -19.62 6.82 -22.71
N HIS A 100 -19.07 7.64 -23.60
CA HIS A 100 -17.78 8.30 -23.37
C HIS A 100 -17.83 9.32 -22.24
N ALA A 101 -18.93 10.08 -22.11
CA ALA A 101 -19.11 11.00 -21.00
C ALA A 101 -19.13 10.27 -19.64
N THR A 102 -19.77 9.09 -19.57
CA THR A 102 -19.70 8.24 -18.37
C THR A 102 -18.30 7.71 -18.10
N GLN A 103 -17.55 7.32 -19.14
CA GLN A 103 -16.14 6.91 -18.99
C GLN A 103 -15.29 8.05 -18.43
N GLN A 104 -15.41 9.25 -18.99
CA GLN A 104 -14.70 10.45 -18.52
C GLN A 104 -15.09 10.83 -17.10
N HIS A 105 -16.37 10.72 -16.74
CA HIS A 105 -16.83 10.93 -15.38
C HIS A 105 -16.19 9.94 -14.40
N LEU A 106 -16.13 8.65 -14.75
CA LEU A 106 -15.47 7.62 -13.93
C LEU A 106 -13.95 7.82 -13.83
N GLN A 107 -13.29 8.25 -14.91
CA GLN A 107 -11.87 8.60 -14.89
C GLN A 107 -11.58 9.75 -13.93
N ASN A 108 -12.36 10.83 -14.01
CA ASN A 108 -12.22 11.98 -13.12
C ASN A 108 -12.49 11.60 -11.65
N LEU A 109 -13.49 10.75 -11.40
CA LEU A 109 -13.71 10.20 -10.06
C LEU A 109 -12.51 9.39 -9.57
N LEU A 110 -11.94 8.52 -10.41
CA LEU A 110 -10.75 7.73 -10.07
C LEU A 110 -9.53 8.62 -9.80
N GLU A 111 -9.36 9.70 -10.55
CA GLU A 111 -8.30 10.68 -10.37
C GLU A 111 -8.41 11.34 -8.98
N LYS A 112 -9.60 11.82 -8.61
CA LYS A 112 -9.86 12.37 -7.27
C LYS A 112 -9.58 11.37 -6.16
N VAL A 113 -10.04 10.13 -6.33
CA VAL A 113 -9.78 9.06 -5.36
C VAL A 113 -8.28 8.77 -5.23
N THR A 114 -7.55 8.83 -6.34
CA THR A 114 -6.10 8.66 -6.36
C THR A 114 -5.40 9.82 -5.65
N GLN A 115 -5.84 11.06 -5.86
CA GLN A 115 -5.32 12.23 -5.14
C GLN A 115 -5.55 12.11 -3.63
N VAL A 116 -6.74 11.70 -3.19
CA VAL A 116 -7.04 11.46 -1.76
C VAL A 116 -6.18 10.34 -1.18
N ALA A 117 -6.03 9.24 -1.93
CA ALA A 117 -5.18 8.12 -1.51
C ALA A 117 -3.71 8.54 -1.41
N GLN A 118 -3.23 9.40 -2.32
CA GLN A 118 -1.88 9.97 -2.26
C GLN A 118 -1.72 10.91 -1.08
N GLN A 119 -2.66 11.85 -0.85
CA GLN A 119 -2.65 12.78 0.28
C GLN A 119 -2.54 12.07 1.63
N LYS A 120 -3.25 10.95 1.81
CA LYS A 120 -3.14 10.11 3.02
C LYS A 120 -1.74 9.52 3.22
N ASN A 121 -0.97 9.33 2.16
CA ASN A 121 0.39 8.81 2.19
C ASN A 121 1.47 9.90 2.22
N ILE A 122 1.09 11.19 2.14
CA ILE A 122 2.05 12.29 2.28
C ILE A 122 2.50 12.35 3.74
N SER A 123 3.77 12.03 3.97
CA SER A 123 4.43 12.30 5.25
C SER A 123 4.79 13.78 5.29
N PHE A 124 3.94 14.60 5.91
CA PHE A 124 4.19 16.04 6.07
C PHE A 124 5.40 16.34 6.99
N LYS A 125 5.95 15.33 7.68
CA LYS A 125 7.10 15.48 8.58
C LYS A 125 8.44 15.62 7.87
N ASP A 126 8.51 15.26 6.58
CA ASP A 126 9.76 15.19 5.83
C ASP A 126 9.96 16.36 4.86
N ASN A 127 9.00 17.31 4.79
CA ASN A 127 9.05 18.43 3.87
C ASN A 127 9.24 19.75 4.64
N ASP A 128 10.45 20.31 4.53
CA ASP A 128 10.91 21.57 5.18
C ASP A 128 10.12 22.84 4.77
N ASN A 129 9.22 22.71 3.78
CA ASN A 129 8.43 23.81 3.22
C ASN A 129 7.00 23.90 3.78
N TYR A 130 6.62 23.02 4.72
CA TYR A 130 5.27 23.01 5.31
C TYR A 130 5.32 23.40 6.78
N ASP A 131 4.82 24.58 7.10
CA ASP A 131 4.60 25.00 8.48
C ASP A 131 3.28 24.42 9.01
N GLN A 132 3.33 23.82 10.20
CA GLN A 132 2.13 23.33 10.89
C GLN A 132 1.31 24.53 11.38
N SER A 133 0.25 24.87 10.65
CA SER A 133 -0.59 26.05 10.95
C SER A 133 -1.44 25.91 12.22
N SER A 134 -1.83 24.69 12.61
CA SER A 134 -2.56 24.43 13.85
C SER A 134 -2.47 22.95 14.25
N ASP A 135 -2.05 22.66 15.48
CA ASP A 135 -2.12 21.30 16.04
C ASP A 135 -3.36 21.11 16.91
N VAL A 136 -4.53 21.12 16.26
CA VAL A 136 -5.83 20.86 16.92
C VAL A 136 -5.81 19.51 17.65
N ARG A 137 -5.04 18.52 17.17
CA ARG A 137 -4.98 17.20 17.78
C ARG A 137 -4.20 17.20 19.09
N ALA A 138 -3.08 17.91 19.16
CA ALA A 138 -2.37 18.12 20.42
C ALA A 138 -3.20 18.97 21.39
N GLN A 139 -3.89 19.99 20.88
CA GLN A 139 -4.80 20.80 21.70
C GLN A 139 -5.95 19.95 22.29
N LEU A 140 -6.55 19.05 21.50
CA LEU A 140 -7.59 18.14 21.98
C LEU A 140 -7.06 17.18 23.06
N LYS A 141 -5.84 16.65 22.88
CA LYS A 141 -5.18 15.81 23.88
C LYS A 141 -4.89 16.57 25.17
N PHE A 142 -4.53 17.85 25.08
CA PHE A 142 -4.33 18.69 26.24
C PHE A 142 -5.64 18.89 27.02
N PHE A 143 -6.76 19.12 26.31
CA PHE A 143 -8.07 19.17 26.97
C PHE A 143 -8.46 17.84 27.61
N GLU A 144 -8.20 16.71 26.94
CA GLU A 144 -8.42 15.37 27.51
C GLU A 144 -7.58 15.16 28.79
N GLN A 145 -6.34 15.65 28.83
CA GLN A 145 -5.49 15.61 30.03
C GLN A 145 -6.02 16.50 31.15
N LEU A 146 -6.54 17.70 30.83
CA LEU A 146 -7.16 18.57 31.83
C LEU A 146 -8.40 17.92 32.44
N ASP A 147 -9.25 17.31 31.62
CA ASP A 147 -10.46 16.61 32.08
C ASP A 147 -10.10 15.41 32.99
N GLN A 148 -9.04 14.67 32.66
CA GLN A 148 -8.50 13.60 33.52
C GLN A 148 -7.99 14.14 34.86
N LEU A 149 -7.28 15.27 34.87
CA LEU A 149 -6.79 15.89 36.11
C LEU A 149 -7.92 16.45 36.98
N GLU A 150 -8.95 17.03 36.36
CA GLU A 150 -10.14 17.49 37.08
C GLU A 150 -10.88 16.32 37.71
N LYS A 151 -11.06 15.22 36.97
CA LYS A 151 -11.65 13.99 37.49
C LYS A 151 -10.85 13.41 38.66
N GLN A 152 -9.51 13.36 38.56
CA GLN A 152 -8.65 12.90 39.65
C GLN A 152 -8.79 13.77 40.90
N ARG A 153 -8.83 15.10 40.75
CA ARG A 153 -9.04 16.02 41.87
C ARG A 153 -10.37 15.77 42.56
N MET A 154 -11.44 15.54 41.80
CA MET A 154 -12.76 15.23 42.36
C MET A 154 -12.77 13.88 43.09
N GLU A 155 -12.18 12.83 42.50
CA GLU A 155 -12.04 11.51 43.13
C GLU A 155 -11.21 11.58 44.42
N GLU A 156 -10.14 12.38 44.44
CA GLU A 156 -9.32 12.62 45.65
C GLU A 156 -10.11 13.35 46.74
N GLN A 157 -10.89 14.36 46.39
CA GLN A 157 -11.76 15.06 47.34
C GLN A 157 -12.83 14.13 47.92
N GLU A 158 -13.48 13.31 47.08
CA GLU A 158 -14.44 12.30 47.54
C GLU A 158 -13.78 11.29 48.49
N ARG A 159 -12.57 10.83 48.14
CA ARG A 159 -11.77 9.93 48.97
C ARG A 159 -11.38 10.58 50.31
N GLU A 160 -10.99 11.85 50.30
CA GLU A 160 -10.63 12.59 51.51
C GLU A 160 -11.84 12.77 52.43
N ILE A 161 -13.01 13.10 51.88
CA ILE A 161 -14.27 13.19 52.64
C ILE A 161 -14.62 11.84 53.27
N LEU A 162 -14.53 10.74 52.51
CA LEU A 162 -14.77 9.39 53.03
C LEU A 162 -13.78 9.03 54.15
N LEU A 163 -12.50 9.36 53.97
CA LEU A 163 -11.45 9.10 54.96
C LEU A 163 -11.64 9.95 56.22
N LYS A 164 -12.04 11.21 56.07
CA LYS A 164 -12.35 12.14 57.16
C LYS A 164 -13.55 11.69 57.98
N ALA A 165 -14.62 11.23 57.31
CA ALA A 165 -15.80 10.67 57.97
C ALA A 165 -15.49 9.33 58.67
N ALA A 166 -14.61 8.50 58.12
CA ALA A 166 -14.18 7.27 58.78
C ALA A 166 -13.28 7.50 60.01
N LYS A 167 -12.54 8.62 60.05
CA LYS A 167 -11.57 8.96 61.11
C LYS A 167 -12.17 9.79 62.24
N SER A 168 -13.37 10.35 62.08
CA SER A 168 -14.06 11.07 63.16
C SER A 168 -14.42 10.13 64.31
N ARG A 169 -13.83 10.35 65.48
CA ARG A 169 -14.20 9.70 66.75
C ARG A 169 -15.40 10.42 67.36
N ALA A 170 -16.61 10.15 66.88
CA ALA A 170 -17.83 10.57 67.58
C ALA A 170 -18.29 9.42 68.49
N ARG A 171 -18.31 9.66 69.81
CA ARG A 171 -18.77 8.72 70.84
C ARG A 171 -20.30 8.73 70.92
N GLN A 172 -21.00 8.24 69.90
CA GLN A 172 -22.34 7.65 70.02
C GLN A 172 -22.69 6.96 68.69
N GLU A 173 -23.07 5.69 68.74
CA GLU A 173 -23.35 4.85 67.56
C GLU A 173 -24.55 5.38 66.76
N ASP A 174 -24.25 6.00 65.61
CA ASP A 174 -25.21 6.35 64.58
C ASP A 174 -25.08 5.29 63.45
N PRO A 175 -26.13 4.53 63.10
CA PRO A 175 -26.07 3.45 62.10
C PRO A 175 -25.51 3.90 60.73
N GLU A 176 -25.62 5.20 60.40
CA GLU A 176 -25.05 5.76 59.18
C GLU A 176 -23.52 5.84 59.21
N GLN A 177 -22.90 6.09 60.37
CA GLN A 177 -21.43 6.13 60.50
C GLN A 177 -20.81 4.74 60.34
N LEU A 178 -21.49 3.69 60.81
CA LEU A 178 -21.07 2.30 60.58
C LEU A 178 -21.09 1.96 59.09
N ARG A 179 -22.14 2.38 58.36
CA ARG A 179 -22.21 2.22 56.89
C ARG A 179 -21.09 2.98 56.18
N LEU A 180 -20.77 4.21 56.58
CA LEU A 180 -19.66 4.97 56.00
C LEU A 180 -18.30 4.29 56.26
N LYS A 181 -18.07 3.79 57.47
CA LYS A 181 -16.84 3.07 57.82
C LYS A 181 -16.72 1.74 57.08
N GLN A 182 -17.82 1.04 56.86
CA GLN A 182 -17.86 -0.19 56.05
C GLN A 182 -17.60 0.12 54.57
N LYS A 183 -18.23 1.17 54.03
CA LYS A 183 -18.01 1.65 52.66
C LYS A 183 -16.56 2.08 52.43
N PHE A 184 -15.92 2.70 53.42
CA PHE A 184 -14.49 3.04 53.37
C PHE A 184 -13.60 1.78 53.29
N LYS A 185 -13.85 0.76 54.13
CA LYS A 185 -13.11 -0.49 54.09
C LYS A 185 -13.29 -1.24 52.77
N GLU A 186 -14.51 -1.27 52.25
CA GLU A 186 -14.84 -1.89 50.96
C GLU A 186 -14.13 -1.17 49.81
N MET A 187 -14.18 0.17 49.79
CA MET A 187 -13.45 0.99 48.81
C MET A 187 -11.94 0.73 48.86
N GLN A 188 -11.36 0.67 50.05
CA GLN A 188 -9.93 0.39 50.23
C GLN A 188 -9.56 -1.03 49.74
N GLN A 189 -10.41 -2.02 50.03
CA GLN A 189 -10.19 -3.39 49.58
C GLN A 189 -10.33 -3.51 48.06
N GLN A 190 -11.30 -2.81 47.47
CA GLN A 190 -11.49 -2.75 46.02
C GLN A 190 -10.31 -2.07 45.32
N GLU A 191 -9.76 -0.99 45.90
CA GLU A 191 -8.58 -0.31 45.37
C GLU A 191 -7.34 -1.21 45.39
N LEU A 192 -7.07 -1.90 46.50
CA LEU A 192 -5.97 -2.87 46.59
C LEU A 192 -6.15 -4.03 45.59
N ALA A 193 -7.38 -4.50 45.40
CA ALA A 193 -7.68 -5.54 44.41
C ALA A 193 -7.45 -5.04 42.97
N GLN A 194 -7.87 -3.81 42.65
CA GLN A 194 -7.61 -3.20 41.34
C GLN A 194 -6.11 -2.97 41.11
N MET A 195 -5.36 -2.51 42.11
CA MET A 195 -3.90 -2.36 42.02
C MET A 195 -3.23 -3.70 41.74
N ARG A 196 -3.59 -4.75 42.48
CA ARG A 196 -3.09 -6.11 42.24
C ARG A 196 -3.44 -6.62 40.83
N GLN A 197 -4.63 -6.31 40.33
CA GLN A 197 -5.04 -6.68 38.98
C GLN A 197 -4.24 -5.93 37.90
N ARG A 198 -4.01 -4.62 38.07
CA ARG A 198 -3.17 -3.82 37.16
C ARG A 198 -1.73 -4.31 37.15
N GLU A 199 -1.18 -4.62 38.32
CA GLU A 199 0.16 -5.21 38.45
C GLU A 199 0.25 -6.57 37.76
N ALA A 200 -0.73 -7.46 37.99
CA ALA A 200 -0.79 -8.76 37.31
C ALA A 200 -0.85 -8.61 35.77
N ASN A 201 -1.63 -7.64 35.27
CA ASN A 201 -1.70 -7.34 33.84
C ASN A 201 -0.37 -6.79 33.29
N LEU A 202 0.31 -5.90 34.03
CA LEU A 202 1.64 -5.41 33.67
C LEU A 202 2.67 -6.55 33.61
N THR A 203 2.67 -7.43 34.62
CA THR A 203 3.55 -8.60 34.66
C THR A 203 3.24 -9.57 33.52
N ALA A 204 1.96 -9.81 33.20
CA ALA A 204 1.54 -10.64 32.08
C ALA A 204 2.00 -10.05 30.73
N LEU A 205 1.88 -8.74 30.53
CA LEU A 205 2.38 -8.04 29.33
C LEU A 205 3.91 -8.14 29.20
N ALA A 206 4.64 -8.00 30.31
CA ALA A 206 6.08 -8.19 30.33
C ALA A 206 6.48 -9.65 30.03
N ALA A 207 5.71 -10.63 30.53
CA ALA A 207 5.95 -12.05 30.34
C ALA A 207 5.58 -12.57 28.94
N ILE A 208 4.68 -11.90 28.21
CA ILE A 208 4.27 -12.29 26.84
C ILE A 208 5.46 -12.29 25.85
N GLY A 209 6.49 -11.49 26.10
CA GLY A 209 7.74 -11.45 25.33
C GLY A 209 7.56 -11.11 23.84
N PRO A 210 8.65 -10.89 23.07
CA PRO A 210 8.56 -10.62 21.64
C PRO A 210 8.11 -11.88 20.88
N ARG A 211 6.79 -12.05 20.70
CA ARG A 211 6.25 -13.16 19.91
C ARG A 211 6.53 -12.93 18.42
N LYS A 212 7.40 -13.77 17.82
CA LYS A 212 7.40 -14.04 16.37
C LYS A 212 5.98 -14.50 16.00
N LYS A 213 5.25 -13.70 15.21
CA LYS A 213 3.98 -14.15 14.63
C LYS A 213 4.26 -15.33 13.71
N ARG A 214 3.90 -16.55 14.12
CA ARG A 214 3.79 -17.68 13.20
C ARG A 214 2.67 -17.35 12.22
N LYS A 215 3.02 -17.22 10.94
CA LYS A 215 2.07 -17.27 9.83
C LYS A 215 1.34 -18.60 9.92
N ILE A 216 0.03 -18.55 10.08
CA ILE A 216 -0.88 -19.66 9.87
C ILE A 216 -1.28 -19.61 8.38
N GLY A 217 -1.08 -20.73 7.69
CA GLY A 217 -1.45 -20.95 6.29
C GLY A 217 -0.26 -21.01 5.33
N ASP A 218 0.40 -22.17 5.24
CA ASP A 218 0.59 -22.91 3.99
C ASP A 218 1.34 -24.21 4.30
N PHE A 219 0.67 -25.33 4.04
CA PHE A 219 1.25 -26.66 4.13
C PHE A 219 2.13 -26.91 2.90
N SER A 220 3.44 -27.00 3.10
CA SER A 220 4.33 -27.83 2.27
C SER A 220 5.54 -28.24 3.09
N SER A 221 5.73 -29.56 3.15
CA SER A 221 6.84 -30.27 3.75
C SER A 221 8.20 -29.91 3.14
N SER A 222 9.23 -29.70 3.97
CA SER A 222 10.41 -30.58 4.07
C SER A 222 11.59 -29.96 4.86
N SER A 223 12.27 -30.86 5.60
CA SER A 223 13.69 -30.88 6.00
C SER A 223 14.33 -29.78 6.89
N SER A 224 14.53 -30.18 8.16
CA SER A 224 15.81 -30.22 8.92
C SER A 224 16.86 -29.11 8.78
N GLY A 225 17.25 -28.54 9.92
CA GLY A 225 18.52 -27.83 10.10
C GLY A 225 18.71 -27.25 11.51
N SER A 226 19.33 -28.03 12.39
CA SER A 226 19.81 -27.61 13.72
C SER A 226 21.05 -26.71 13.58
N GLY A 227 21.22 -25.74 14.50
CA GLY A 227 22.42 -24.91 14.57
C GLY A 227 22.36 -23.87 15.68
N THR A 228 22.89 -24.22 16.84
CA THR A 228 23.09 -23.38 18.03
C THR A 228 24.30 -22.43 17.92
N ALA A 229 24.14 -21.25 18.54
CA ALA A 229 25.14 -20.39 19.19
C ALA A 229 26.23 -19.68 18.36
N SER A 230 26.29 -18.35 18.47
CA SER A 230 27.34 -17.64 19.23
C SER A 230 27.23 -16.12 19.08
N SER A 231 27.87 -15.43 20.01
CA SER A 231 27.74 -14.05 20.45
C SER A 231 28.72 -13.06 19.81
N ALA A 232 28.35 -11.78 19.97
CA ALA A 232 29.21 -10.61 20.22
C ALA A 232 29.71 -9.73 19.04
N SER A 233 29.39 -8.44 19.24
CA SER A 233 30.19 -7.21 19.03
C SER A 233 30.59 -6.77 17.62
N GLY A 234 30.23 -5.51 17.32
CA GLY A 234 31.15 -4.56 16.71
C GLY A 234 30.69 -3.92 15.41
N GLY A 235 30.27 -2.65 15.49
CA GLY A 235 30.61 -1.61 14.53
C GLY A 235 30.09 -1.70 13.10
N ALA A 236 29.08 -0.90 12.79
CA ALA A 236 29.10 0.13 11.73
C ALA A 236 27.65 0.46 11.36
N SER A 237 27.19 1.61 11.83
CA SER A 237 26.03 2.31 11.29
C SER A 237 26.35 2.75 9.86
N ALA A 238 26.19 1.81 8.92
CA ALA A 238 26.02 2.15 7.52
C ALA A 238 24.63 2.80 7.39
N SER A 239 24.63 4.10 7.14
CA SER A 239 23.47 4.83 6.61
C SER A 239 23.15 4.28 5.23
N GLY A 240 22.52 3.11 5.20
CA GLY A 240 21.92 2.55 4.02
C GLY A 240 20.61 3.28 3.81
N SER A 241 20.60 4.29 2.95
CA SER A 241 19.36 4.74 2.31
C SER A 241 18.79 3.52 1.58
N ARG A 242 17.86 2.84 2.23
CA ARG A 242 17.12 1.75 1.57
C ARG A 242 16.49 2.40 0.34
N PRO A 243 16.66 1.82 -0.87
CA PRO A 243 15.96 2.34 -2.04
C PRO A 243 14.48 2.39 -1.68
N THR A 244 13.88 3.58 -1.81
CA THR A 244 12.48 3.83 -1.54
C THR A 244 11.69 2.97 -2.51
N ARG A 245 11.43 1.73 -2.11
CA ARG A 245 10.62 0.79 -2.86
C ARG A 245 9.32 1.54 -3.12
N GLN A 246 9.03 1.83 -4.40
CA GLN A 246 7.84 2.58 -4.80
C GLN A 246 6.67 1.99 -4.04
N ARG A 247 6.18 2.73 -3.04
CA ARG A 247 5.07 2.29 -2.21
C ARG A 247 3.86 2.41 -3.12
N ILE A 248 3.41 1.26 -3.65
CA ILE A 248 2.17 1.19 -4.41
C ILE A 248 1.08 1.84 -3.54
N THR A 249 0.55 2.96 -4.01
CA THR A 249 -0.53 3.67 -3.34
C THR A 249 -1.79 2.82 -3.48
N ARG A 250 -2.19 2.16 -2.40
CA ARG A 250 -3.41 1.34 -2.40
C ARG A 250 -4.61 2.25 -2.17
N VAL A 251 -5.52 2.27 -3.14
CA VAL A 251 -6.83 2.89 -3.02
C VAL A 251 -7.75 1.97 -2.21
N ASN A 252 -8.34 2.51 -1.14
CA ASN A 252 -9.30 1.79 -0.31
C ASN A 252 -10.72 2.30 -0.52
N LEU A 253 -11.72 1.50 -0.13
CA LEU A 253 -13.13 1.90 -0.17
C LEU A 253 -13.40 3.21 0.59
N ARG A 254 -12.68 3.48 1.68
CA ARG A 254 -12.79 4.74 2.43
C ARG A 254 -12.43 5.96 1.58
N ASP A 255 -11.43 5.84 0.71
CA ASP A 255 -10.98 6.93 -0.16
C ASP A 255 -12.07 7.23 -1.21
N LEU A 256 -12.74 6.20 -1.71
CA LEU A 256 -13.91 6.34 -2.60
C LEU A 256 -15.12 6.95 -1.89
N LEU A 257 -15.47 6.47 -0.69
CA LEU A 257 -16.60 6.99 0.07
C LEU A 257 -16.42 8.48 0.39
N PHE A 258 -15.20 8.88 0.78
CA PHE A 258 -14.87 10.28 1.02
C PHE A 258 -15.05 11.16 -0.24
N CYS A 259 -14.61 10.67 -1.42
CA CYS A 259 -14.80 11.41 -2.66
C CYS A 259 -16.28 11.57 -3.03
N LEU A 260 -17.08 10.51 -2.84
CA LEU A 260 -18.51 10.53 -3.14
C LEU A 260 -19.30 11.42 -2.16
N GLU A 261 -18.88 11.53 -0.91
CA GLU A 261 -19.49 12.41 0.09
C GLU A 261 -19.32 13.90 -0.30
N ASN A 262 -18.15 14.27 -0.80
CA ASN A 262 -17.81 15.65 -1.14
C ASN A 262 -18.45 16.13 -2.45
N GLU A 263 -18.88 15.21 -3.31
CA GLU A 263 -19.50 15.54 -4.60
C GLU A 263 -21.01 15.79 -4.47
N ARG A 264 -21.47 16.94 -4.99
CA ARG A 264 -22.87 17.36 -4.90
C ARG A 264 -23.86 16.33 -5.45
N PHE A 265 -23.51 15.64 -6.53
CA PHE A 265 -24.41 14.71 -7.21
C PHE A 265 -24.42 13.31 -6.58
N THR A 266 -23.31 12.87 -5.97
CA THR A 266 -23.15 11.51 -5.43
C THR A 266 -23.30 11.46 -3.92
N SER A 267 -23.27 12.60 -3.22
CA SER A 267 -23.45 12.76 -1.77
C SER A 267 -24.74 12.16 -1.20
N ARG A 268 -25.80 12.07 -2.01
CA ARG A 268 -27.10 11.49 -1.63
C ARG A 268 -27.37 10.13 -2.28
N SER A 269 -26.35 9.53 -2.88
CA SER A 269 -26.53 8.25 -3.57
C SER A 269 -26.81 7.11 -2.58
N HIS A 270 -27.67 6.17 -2.97
CA HIS A 270 -27.91 4.94 -2.19
C HIS A 270 -26.65 4.11 -1.94
N PHE A 271 -25.63 4.28 -2.78
CA PHE A 271 -24.33 3.64 -2.62
C PHE A 271 -23.63 4.10 -1.33
N LEU A 272 -23.64 5.41 -1.02
CA LEU A 272 -23.08 5.94 0.23
C LEU A 272 -23.81 5.41 1.46
N TYR A 273 -25.14 5.41 1.43
CA TYR A 273 -25.94 4.88 2.55
C TYR A 273 -25.62 3.40 2.82
N LYS A 274 -25.47 2.57 1.79
CA LYS A 274 -25.04 1.17 1.95
C LYS A 274 -23.60 1.04 2.43
N GLY A 275 -22.73 1.98 2.05
CA GLY A 275 -21.34 2.04 2.49
C GLY A 275 -21.18 2.36 3.98
N PHE A 276 -22.06 3.21 4.53
CA PHE A 276 -22.04 3.57 5.96
C PHE A 276 -22.71 2.56 6.89
N LEU A 277 -23.54 1.65 6.36
CA LEU A 277 -24.23 0.62 7.15
C LEU A 277 -23.40 -0.64 7.44
N LYS A 278 -22.12 -0.69 7.03
CA LYS A 278 -21.18 -1.80 7.26
C LYS A 278 -20.14 -1.42 8.31
#